data_AF-A0A382CGR0-F1
#
_entry.id   AF-A0A382CGR0-F1
#
_cell.length_a   1.000
_cell.length_b   1.000
_cell.length_c   1.000
_cell.angle_alpha   90.00
_cell.angle_beta   90.00
_cell.angle_gamma   90.00
#
_symmetry.space_group_name_H-M   'P 1'
#
loop_
_entity.id
_entity.type
_entity.pdbx_description
1 polymer ?
#
loop_
_entity_poly.entity_id
_entity_poly.type
_entity_poly.pdbx_seq_one_letter_code
_entity_poly.pdbx_strand_id
1 'polypeptide(L)'
;MFIDTTMTFICTAEGWEEKEFFDTWQNQIVDPEMYDASYYEDYTTDISLTTYTEGNKSSYGIQFMEAFPLNVGAINLGWSQNNEYARLSVTFAYRRWKQIREKATHSTSNELVGVDNFGLDRSSTA
;
A
#
# COMPACT_ATOMS: atom_id res chain seq x y z
N MET A 1 5.66 4.34 19.50
CA MET A 1 4.41 5.11 19.38
C MET A 1 3.77 4.72 18.07
N PHE A 2 2.60 4.10 18.10
CA PHE A 2 1.79 3.91 16.89
C PHE A 2 1.22 5.29 16.54
N ILE A 3 1.44 5.75 15.32
CA ILE A 3 0.84 6.99 14.82
C ILE A 3 -0.26 6.59 13.85
N ASP A 4 -1.46 7.09 14.08
CA ASP A 4 -2.57 6.92 13.16
C ASP A 4 -2.26 7.59 11.81
N THR A 5 -2.94 7.17 10.75
CA THR A 5 -2.77 7.77 9.42
C THR A 5 -4.11 8.01 8.80
N THR A 6 -4.35 9.27 8.41
CA THR A 6 -5.57 9.68 7.74
C THR A 6 -5.37 9.67 6.23
N MET A 7 -6.24 8.96 5.52
CA MET A 7 -6.30 8.92 4.06
C MET A 7 -7.63 9.50 3.61
N THR A 8 -7.61 10.26 2.52
CA THR A 8 -8.83 10.86 1.95
C THR A 8 -9.15 10.22 0.61
N PHE A 9 -10.35 9.68 0.50
CA PHE A 9 -10.87 9.05 -0.70
C PHE A 9 -11.90 9.97 -1.34
N ILE A 10 -11.91 10.03 -2.66
CA ILE A 10 -12.99 10.70 -3.40
C ILE A 10 -14.14 9.70 -3.45
N CYS A 11 -15.36 10.17 -3.19
CA CYS A 11 -16.54 9.33 -3.33
C CYS A 11 -17.10 9.46 -4.73
N THR A 12 -17.38 8.33 -5.36
CA THR A 12 -18.04 8.28 -6.65
C THR A 12 -19.49 8.72 -6.49
N ALA A 13 -19.93 9.65 -7.34
CA ALA A 13 -21.25 10.26 -7.24
C ALA A 13 -22.39 9.25 -7.48
N GLU A 14 -22.13 8.24 -8.30
CA GLU A 14 -23.01 7.11 -8.54
C GLU A 14 -22.62 5.98 -7.59
N GLY A 15 -23.48 5.68 -6.61
CA GLY A 15 -23.35 4.48 -5.78
C GLY A 15 -22.68 4.66 -4.40
N TRP A 16 -21.85 5.69 -4.16
CA TRP A 16 -21.19 5.89 -2.86
C TRP A 16 -20.40 4.67 -2.35
N GLU A 17 -19.87 3.87 -3.29
CA GLU A 17 -19.27 2.56 -3.01
C GLU A 17 -18.09 2.66 -2.03
N GLU A 18 -17.31 3.74 -2.09
CA GLU A 18 -16.18 3.94 -1.18
C GLU A 18 -16.65 4.09 0.27
N LYS A 19 -17.78 4.79 0.48
CA LYS A 19 -18.36 4.95 1.81
C LYS A 19 -18.93 3.64 2.33
N GLU A 20 -19.67 2.91 1.50
CA GLU A 20 -20.23 1.60 1.84
C GLU A 20 -19.14 0.58 2.17
N PHE A 21 -18.03 0.60 1.42
CA PHE A 21 -16.87 -0.25 1.69
C PHE A 21 -16.32 -0.06 3.10
N PHE A 22 -16.05 1.20 3.50
CA PHE A 22 -15.51 1.48 4.83
C PHE A 22 -16.53 1.30 5.96
N ASP A 23 -17.83 1.49 5.69
CA ASP A 23 -18.89 1.18 6.64
C ASP A 23 -19.01 -0.32 6.89
N THR A 24 -18.95 -1.12 5.81
CA THR A 24 -18.97 -2.58 5.90
C THR A 24 -17.76 -3.09 6.69
N TRP A 25 -16.58 -2.51 6.45
CA TRP A 25 -15.39 -2.85 7.23
C TRP A 25 -15.56 -2.50 8.72
N GLN A 26 -16.13 -1.35 9.07
CA GLN A 26 -16.43 -1.04 10.48
C GLN A 26 -17.43 -2.02 11.11
N ASN A 27 -18.47 -2.42 10.36
CA ASN A 27 -19.45 -3.42 10.81
C ASN A 27 -18.81 -4.81 11.04
N GLN A 28 -17.71 -5.11 10.34
CA GLN A 28 -16.93 -6.33 10.61
C GLN A 28 -16.12 -6.23 11.92
N ILE A 29 -15.77 -5.03 12.38
CA ILE A 29 -15.07 -4.84 13.66
C ILE A 29 -16.05 -5.02 14.83
N VAL A 30 -17.21 -4.37 14.72
CA VAL A 30 -18.29 -4.46 15.71
C VAL A 30 -19.60 -4.72 14.98
N ASP A 31 -20.21 -5.87 15.26
CA ASP A 31 -21.49 -6.23 14.67
C ASP A 31 -22.58 -5.24 15.15
N PRO A 32 -23.29 -4.54 14.25
CA PRO A 32 -24.28 -3.54 14.63
C PRO A 32 -25.58 -4.13 15.22
N GLU A 33 -25.86 -5.42 15.00
CA GLU A 33 -27.04 -6.12 15.51
C GLU A 33 -26.77 -6.84 16.82
N MET A 34 -25.65 -7.58 16.89
CA MET A 34 -25.27 -8.34 18.09
C MET A 34 -24.44 -7.54 19.09
N TYR A 35 -23.84 -6.42 18.65
CA TYR A 35 -22.91 -5.59 19.43
C TYR A 35 -21.67 -6.33 19.93
N ASP A 36 -21.37 -7.47 19.30
CA ASP A 36 -20.19 -8.27 19.59
C ASP A 36 -18.98 -7.75 18.79
N ALA A 37 -17.83 -7.67 19.46
CA ALA A 37 -16.58 -7.31 18.82
C ALA A 37 -15.95 -8.54 18.17
N SER A 38 -15.60 -8.44 16.89
CA SER A 38 -14.89 -9.49 16.16
C SER A 38 -13.45 -9.66 16.65
N TYR A 39 -12.84 -10.79 16.32
CA TYR A 39 -11.43 -11.03 16.64
C TYR A 39 -10.52 -10.16 15.79
N TYR A 40 -9.41 -9.72 16.39
CA TYR A 40 -8.44 -8.82 15.76
C TYR A 40 -7.94 -9.30 14.39
N GLU A 41 -7.74 -10.60 14.22
CA GLU A 41 -7.25 -11.20 12.99
C GLU A 41 -8.30 -11.21 11.86
N ASP A 42 -9.59 -11.10 12.19
CA ASP A 42 -10.68 -11.21 11.22
C ASP A 42 -10.97 -9.89 10.48
N TYR A 43 -10.65 -8.75 11.11
CA TYR A 43 -10.91 -7.42 10.54
C TYR A 43 -9.64 -6.63 10.20
N THR A 44 -8.45 -7.16 10.48
CA THR A 44 -7.18 -6.48 10.15
C THR A 44 -6.68 -6.91 8.78
N THR A 45 -6.13 -5.96 8.03
CA THR A 45 -5.50 -6.26 6.74
C THR A 45 -4.28 -5.37 6.49
N ASP A 46 -3.39 -5.80 5.61
CA ASP A 46 -2.22 -5.02 5.22
C ASP A 46 -2.59 -4.02 4.13
N ILE A 47 -2.24 -2.74 4.32
CA ILE A 47 -2.45 -1.68 3.33
C ILE A 47 -1.11 -1.32 2.68
N SER A 48 -1.01 -1.41 1.37
CA SER A 48 0.17 -0.97 0.61
C SER A 48 -0.13 0.33 -0.15
N LEU A 49 0.64 1.38 0.16
CA LEU A 49 0.65 2.63 -0.58
C LEU A 49 1.89 2.66 -1.47
N THR A 50 1.72 2.83 -2.78
CA THR A 50 2.82 2.94 -3.74
C THR A 50 2.59 4.14 -4.66
N THR A 51 3.59 5.00 -4.80
CA THR A 51 3.59 6.08 -5.78
C THR A 51 4.31 5.63 -7.05
N TYR A 52 3.81 6.08 -8.19
CA TYR A 52 4.36 5.79 -9.49
C TYR A 52 4.86 7.07 -10.15
N THR A 53 5.96 6.97 -10.86
CA THR A 53 6.46 8.02 -11.75
C THR A 53 5.67 8.03 -13.07
N GLU A 54 5.81 9.09 -13.88
CA GLU A 54 5.19 9.17 -15.21
C GLU A 54 5.54 7.98 -16.11
N GLY A 55 6.72 7.39 -15.94
CA GLY A 55 7.16 6.19 -16.66
C GLY A 55 6.58 4.88 -16.11
N ASN A 56 5.54 4.93 -15.27
CA ASN A 56 4.92 3.79 -14.59
C ASN A 56 5.90 2.95 -13.75
N LYS A 57 7.00 3.56 -13.27
CA LYS A 57 7.95 2.93 -12.35
C LYS A 57 7.61 3.30 -10.92
N SER A 58 7.64 2.32 -10.00
CA SER A 58 7.41 2.61 -8.59
C SER A 58 8.51 3.55 -8.06
N SER A 59 8.12 4.55 -7.29
CA SER A 59 9.04 5.56 -6.75
C SER A 59 9.23 5.36 -5.26
N TYR A 60 8.12 5.37 -4.51
CA TYR A 60 8.12 5.25 -3.07
C TYR A 60 6.93 4.39 -2.63
N GLY A 61 7.16 3.47 -1.69
CA GLY A 61 6.09 2.66 -1.14
C GLY A 61 6.19 2.49 0.37
N ILE A 62 5.03 2.39 1.01
CA ILE A 62 4.85 2.06 2.43
C ILE A 62 3.88 0.89 2.52
N GLN A 63 4.18 -0.09 3.37
CA GLN A 63 3.21 -1.10 3.81
C GLN A 63 2.85 -0.85 5.27
N PHE A 64 1.58 -0.64 5.54
CA PHE A 64 0.99 -0.65 6.87
C PHE A 64 0.54 -2.08 7.17
N MET A 65 0.97 -2.62 8.31
CA MET A 65 0.71 -4.00 8.69
C MET A 65 -0.36 -4.07 9.77
N GLU A 66 -1.29 -5.02 9.61
CA GLU A 66 -2.43 -5.24 10.52
C GLU A 66 -3.23 -3.93 10.73
N ALA A 67 -3.58 -3.28 9.61
CA ALA A 67 -4.29 -2.01 9.59
C ALA A 67 -5.81 -2.21 9.60
N PHE A 68 -6.52 -1.27 10.20
CA PHE A 68 -7.99 -1.22 10.26
C PHE A 68 -8.48 0.23 10.42
N PRO A 69 -9.70 0.56 9.96
CA PRO A 69 -10.26 1.90 10.13
C PRO A 69 -10.60 2.14 11.61
N LEU A 70 -9.97 3.16 12.19
CA LEU A 70 -10.28 3.66 13.53
C LEU A 70 -11.49 4.61 13.50
N ASN A 71 -11.60 5.41 12.43
CA ASN A 71 -12.69 6.34 12.24
C ASN A 71 -12.96 6.57 10.74
N VAL A 72 -14.22 6.55 10.36
CA VAL A 72 -14.70 6.92 9.02
C VAL A 72 -15.46 8.22 9.14
N GLY A 73 -14.87 9.30 8.63
CA GLY A 73 -15.40 10.66 8.76
C GLY A 73 -16.75 10.85 8.06
N ALA A 74 -17.56 11.77 8.59
CA ALA A 74 -18.79 12.17 7.92
C ALA A 74 -18.48 12.94 6.63
N ILE A 75 -19.31 12.71 5.61
CA ILE A 75 -19.25 13.46 4.35
C ILE A 75 -20.24 14.63 4.47
N ASN A 76 -19.74 15.84 4.26
CA ASN A 76 -20.57 17.04 4.29
C ASN A 76 -21.33 17.18 2.96
N LEU A 77 -22.65 17.30 3.05
CA LEU A 77 -23.56 17.44 1.91
C LEU A 77 -24.40 18.70 2.11
N GLY A 78 -23.78 19.86 1.93
CA GLY A 78 -24.42 21.17 2.04
C GLY A 78 -24.80 21.76 0.69
N TRP A 79 -25.91 22.51 0.62
CA TRP A 79 -26.34 23.23 -0.59
C TRP A 79 -25.27 24.19 -1.15
N SER A 80 -24.40 24.72 -0.28
CA SER A 80 -23.28 25.58 -0.67
C SER A 80 -22.11 24.84 -1.32
N GLN A 81 -22.10 23.50 -1.30
CA GLN A 81 -21.01 22.65 -1.80
C GLN A 81 -21.32 22.07 -3.20
N ASN A 82 -22.24 22.69 -3.94
CA ASN A 82 -22.72 22.17 -5.23
C ASN A 82 -21.62 21.95 -6.28
N ASN A 83 -20.47 22.62 -6.14
CA ASN A 83 -19.33 22.51 -7.06
C ASN A 83 -18.12 21.77 -6.46
N GLU A 84 -18.31 21.08 -5.33
CA GLU A 84 -17.28 20.25 -4.69
C GLU A 84 -17.65 18.77 -4.82
N TYR A 85 -16.64 17.94 -5.04
CA TYR A 85 -16.81 16.49 -4.98
C TYR A 85 -16.79 16.01 -3.52
N ALA A 86 -17.58 14.99 -3.23
CA ALA A 86 -17.61 14.34 -1.93
C ALA A 86 -16.24 13.70 -1.62
N ARG A 87 -15.72 13.99 -0.43
CA ARG A 87 -14.45 13.45 0.09
C ARG A 87 -14.70 12.74 1.40
N LEU A 88 -14.21 11.52 1.50
CA LEU A 88 -14.27 10.69 2.69
C LEU A 88 -12.90 10.63 3.36
N SER A 89 -12.82 11.14 4.57
CA SER A 89 -11.61 11.07 5.40
C SER A 89 -11.67 9.84 6.29
N VAL A 90 -10.74 8.90 6.13
CA VAL A 90 -10.66 7.67 6.94
C VAL A 90 -9.34 7.66 7.71
N THR A 91 -9.42 7.52 9.02
CA THR A 91 -8.26 7.39 9.91
C THR A 91 -8.01 5.92 10.20
N PHE A 92 -6.80 5.45 9.90
CA PHE A 92 -6.38 4.08 10.11
C PHE A 92 -5.46 3.96 11.32
N ALA A 93 -5.71 2.93 12.13
CA ALA A 93 -4.75 2.40 13.07
C ALA A 93 -4.00 1.23 12.42
N TYR A 94 -2.75 1.03 12.80
CA TYR A 94 -1.92 -0.08 12.32
C TYR A 94 -0.84 -0.43 13.33
N ARG A 95 -0.32 -1.65 13.29
CA ARG A 95 0.70 -2.11 14.24
C ARG A 95 2.10 -1.62 13.87
N ARG A 96 2.46 -1.67 12.61
CA ARG A 96 3.75 -1.13 12.17
C ARG A 96 3.69 -0.78 10.70
N TRP A 97 4.61 0.06 10.29
CA TRP A 97 4.82 0.35 8.89
C TRP A 97 6.25 -0.07 8.49
N LYS A 98 6.42 -0.41 7.22
CA LYS A 98 7.73 -0.61 6.61
C LYS A 98 7.76 0.04 5.24
N GLN A 99 8.91 0.56 4.85
CA GLN A 99 9.11 1.06 3.49
C GLN A 99 9.24 -0.12 2.52
N ILE A 100 8.51 -0.06 1.41
CA ILE A 100 8.69 -0.97 0.28
C ILE A 100 9.72 -0.33 -0.65
N ARG A 101 10.78 -1.08 -0.95
CA ARG A 101 11.71 -0.74 -2.03
C ARG A 101 11.56 -1.79 -3.12
N GLU A 102 11.30 -1.35 -4.33
CA GLU A 102 11.34 -2.24 -5.48
C GLU A 102 12.80 -2.70 -5.67
N LYS A 103 13.02 -4.02 -5.67
CA LYS A 103 14.34 -4.56 -6.06
C LYS A 103 14.46 -4.30 -7.56
N ALA A 104 15.35 -3.38 -7.94
CA ALA A 104 15.73 -3.26 -9.35
C ALA A 104 16.30 -4.62 -9.78
N THR A 105 15.53 -5.37 -10.57
CA THR A 105 16.01 -6.56 -11.25
C THR A 105 17.04 -6.11 -12.28
N HIS A 106 18.29 -5.93 -11.85
CA HIS A 106 19.42 -5.86 -12.77
C HIS A 106 19.60 -7.26 -13.36
N SER A 107 18.98 -7.48 -14.53
CA SER A 107 19.46 -8.47 -15.50
C SER A 107 20.89 -8.10 -15.86
N THR A 108 21.87 -8.71 -15.21
CA THR A 108 23.27 -8.66 -15.64
C THR A 108 23.40 -9.48 -16.92
N SER A 109 23.09 -8.86 -18.06
CA SER A 109 23.44 -9.36 -19.38
C SER A 109 24.73 -8.67 -19.83
N ASN A 110 25.88 -9.22 -19.49
CA ASN A 110 27.10 -9.17 -20.32
C ASN A 110 28.28 -9.85 -19.61
N GLU A 111 28.53 -11.11 -19.95
CA GLU A 111 29.91 -11.61 -20.03
C GLU A 111 30.12 -12.11 -21.45
N LEU A 112 30.59 -11.22 -22.32
CA LEU A 112 31.23 -11.62 -23.56
C LEU A 112 32.55 -10.85 -23.72
N VAL A 113 33.62 -11.62 -23.55
CA VAL A 113 34.91 -11.56 -24.25
C VAL A 113 35.89 -10.45 -23.86
N GLY A 114 36.93 -10.86 -23.11
CA GLY A 114 38.26 -10.27 -23.14
C GLY A 114 39.30 -11.39 -23.18
N VAL A 115 39.85 -11.64 -24.38
CA VAL A 115 41.02 -12.50 -24.59
C VAL A 115 42.24 -11.67 -24.26
N ASP A 116 42.97 -12.00 -23.19
CA ASP A 116 44.35 -11.55 -22.99
C ASP A 116 45.23 -12.75 -22.60
N ASN A 117 46.03 -13.19 -23.58
CA ASN A 117 47.14 -14.14 -23.41
C ASN A 117 48.20 -13.57 -22.47
N PHE A 118 48.69 -14.33 -21.49
CA PHE A 118 50.12 -14.42 -21.14
C PHE A 118 50.36 -15.49 -20.06
N GLY A 119 51.13 -16.55 -20.34
CA GLY A 119 51.49 -17.50 -19.29
C GLY A 119 52.07 -18.87 -19.68
N LEU A 120 53.00 -18.90 -20.63
CA LEU A 120 54.12 -19.86 -20.75
C LEU A 120 53.86 -21.36 -20.53
N ASP A 121 53.82 -22.08 -21.65
CA ASP A 121 54.33 -23.43 -21.83
C ASP A 121 55.62 -23.65 -21.02
N ARG A 122 55.57 -24.60 -20.07
CA ARG A 122 56.73 -25.39 -19.66
C ARG A 122 56.39 -26.86 -19.82
N SER A 123 56.67 -27.36 -21.02
CA SER A 123 57.15 -28.71 -21.28
C SER A 123 58.11 -29.17 -20.18
N SER A 124 57.79 -30.31 -19.59
CA SER A 124 58.73 -31.12 -18.80
C SER A 124 58.73 -32.52 -19.40
N THR A 125 59.56 -32.70 -20.41
CA THR A 125 60.14 -34.00 -20.77
C THR A 125 61.22 -34.34 -19.76
N ALA A 126 61.07 -35.48 -19.10
CA ALA A 126 62.14 -36.38 -18.68
C ALA A 126 61.57 -37.80 -18.65
#